data_AF-B7PVK8-F1
#
_entry.id   AF-B7PVK8-F1
#
_cell.length_a   1.000
_cell.length_b   1.000
_cell.length_c   1.000
_cell.angle_alpha   90.00
_cell.angle_beta   90.00
_cell.angle_gamma   90.00
#
_symmetry.space_group_name_H-M   'P 1'
#
loop_
_entity.id
_entity.type
_entity.pdbx_description
1 polymer ?
#
loop_
_entity_poly.entity_id
_entity_poly.type
_entity_poly.pdbx_seq_one_letter_code
_entity_poly.pdbx_strand_id
1 'polypeptide(L)'
;VDLVLNSLAEEKLQASVRCLATHGRFLEIGKFDLSQNNALGMAVFLKNVSFQGIMLDALFGDDPRVVADKRRVIQLVREGIASGAVRPLDAVRFARDRAEEAFRFMASGKHMGKVVLEVGVPRRSPDRPDRG
;
A
#
# COMPACT_ATOMS: atom_id res chain seq x y z
N VAL A 1 -18.18 6.66 3.57
CA VAL A 1 -16.84 7.28 3.72
C VAL A 1 -16.50 8.04 2.45
N ASP A 2 -15.68 9.08 2.54
CA ASP A 2 -15.33 9.92 1.38
C ASP A 2 -14.24 9.31 0.52
N LEU A 3 -13.30 8.58 1.13
CA LEU A 3 -12.24 7.86 0.45
C LEU A 3 -12.24 6.41 0.91
N VAL A 4 -12.05 5.49 -0.04
CA VAL A 4 -11.77 4.08 0.23
C VAL A 4 -10.44 3.74 -0.40
N LEU A 5 -9.47 3.27 0.40
CA LEU A 5 -8.24 2.67 -0.09
C LEU A 5 -8.39 1.15 -0.04
N ASN A 6 -8.69 0.52 -1.18
CA ASN A 6 -9.00 -0.91 -1.26
C ASN A 6 -7.79 -1.72 -1.76
N SER A 7 -7.59 -2.88 -1.14
CA SER A 7 -6.64 -3.91 -1.59
C SER A 7 -7.25 -5.31 -1.52
N LEU A 8 -8.58 -5.41 -1.33
CA LEU A 8 -9.32 -6.65 -1.20
C LEU A 8 -9.95 -7.03 -2.53
N ALA A 9 -10.17 -8.32 -2.75
CA ALA A 9 -10.65 -8.84 -4.02
C ALA A 9 -12.14 -9.24 -4.02
N GLU A 10 -12.72 -9.37 -5.22
CA GLU A 10 -14.01 -10.01 -5.49
C GLU A 10 -15.17 -9.38 -4.69
N GLU A 11 -15.95 -10.18 -3.97
CA GLU A 11 -17.09 -9.70 -3.18
C GLU A 11 -16.69 -8.62 -2.16
N LYS A 12 -15.45 -8.67 -1.66
CA LYS A 12 -14.94 -7.66 -0.72
C LYS A 12 -14.68 -6.33 -1.42
N LEU A 13 -14.22 -6.33 -2.67
CA LEU A 13 -14.12 -5.10 -3.48
C LEU A 13 -15.52 -4.50 -3.68
N GLN A 14 -16.50 -5.33 -4.05
CA GLN A 14 -17.87 -4.86 -4.25
C GLN A 14 -18.48 -4.30 -2.95
N ALA A 15 -18.16 -4.91 -1.81
CA ALA A 15 -18.53 -4.39 -0.49
C ALA A 15 -17.87 -3.05 -0.19
N SER A 16 -16.56 -2.91 -0.45
CA SER A 16 -15.82 -1.66 -0.30
C SER A 16 -16.43 -0.53 -1.14
N VAL A 17 -16.87 -0.80 -2.38
CA VAL A 17 -17.51 0.19 -3.26
C VAL A 17 -18.81 0.72 -2.66
N ARG A 18 -19.61 -0.14 -2.01
CA ARG A 18 -20.87 0.27 -1.36
C ARG A 18 -20.65 1.23 -0.18
N CYS A 19 -19.47 1.22 0.44
CA CYS A 19 -19.11 2.12 1.54
C CYS A 19 -18.90 3.58 1.10
N LEU A 20 -18.80 3.87 -0.20
CA LEU A 20 -18.62 5.23 -0.70
C LEU A 20 -19.84 6.11 -0.44
N ALA A 21 -19.57 7.30 0.09
CA ALA A 21 -20.51 8.40 0.14
C ALA A 21 -20.67 9.06 -1.24
N THR A 22 -21.68 9.91 -1.41
CA THR A 22 -21.82 10.78 -2.57
C THR A 22 -20.56 11.64 -2.72
N HIS A 23 -20.05 11.79 -3.95
CA HIS A 23 -18.76 12.44 -4.26
C HIS A 23 -17.51 11.73 -3.76
N GLY A 24 -17.65 10.48 -3.28
CA GLY A 24 -16.53 9.70 -2.78
C GLY A 24 -15.52 9.30 -3.87
N ARG A 25 -14.32 8.90 -3.43
CA ARG A 25 -13.24 8.42 -4.30
C ARG A 25 -12.80 7.03 -3.89
N PHE A 26 -12.85 6.11 -4.83
CA PHE A 26 -12.35 4.77 -4.66
C PHE A 26 -10.93 4.66 -5.20
N LEU A 27 -9.99 4.27 -4.34
CA LEU A 27 -8.57 4.14 -4.63
C LEU A 27 -8.23 2.64 -4.60
N GLU A 28 -8.16 2.01 -5.75
CA GLU A 28 -7.86 0.57 -5.89
C GLU A 28 -6.35 0.36 -6.03
N ILE A 29 -5.73 -0.30 -5.06
CA ILE A 29 -4.31 -0.70 -5.11
C ILE A 29 -4.11 -2.21 -5.32
N GLY A 30 -5.19 -3.00 -5.22
CA GLY A 30 -5.20 -4.41 -5.57
C GLY A 30 -5.17 -4.61 -7.08
N LYS A 31 -4.57 -5.72 -7.52
CA LYS A 31 -4.42 -6.05 -8.95
C LYS A 31 -5.32 -7.19 -9.42
N PHE A 32 -5.90 -7.97 -8.50
CA PHE A 32 -6.65 -9.19 -8.84
C PHE A 32 -7.85 -8.89 -9.74
N ASP A 33 -8.85 -8.15 -9.26
CA ASP A 33 -10.07 -7.85 -10.02
C ASP A 33 -9.80 -7.06 -11.31
N LEU A 34 -8.85 -6.12 -11.28
CA LEU A 34 -8.41 -5.38 -12.46
C LEU A 34 -7.84 -6.33 -13.53
N SER A 35 -7.00 -7.28 -13.12
CA SER A 35 -6.38 -8.25 -14.04
C SER A 35 -7.37 -9.25 -14.62
N GLN A 36 -8.39 -9.62 -13.85
CA GLN A 36 -9.45 -10.55 -14.28
C GLN A 36 -10.55 -9.85 -15.08
N ASN A 37 -10.49 -8.52 -15.22
CA ASN A 37 -11.54 -7.72 -15.85
C ASN A 37 -12.92 -7.97 -15.20
N ASN A 38 -12.94 -8.07 -13.87
CA ASN A 38 -14.16 -8.29 -13.12
C ASN A 38 -15.11 -7.08 -13.25
N ALA A 39 -16.41 -7.34 -13.29
CA ALA A 39 -17.41 -6.30 -13.52
C ALA A 39 -17.51 -5.30 -12.35
N LEU A 40 -17.65 -4.02 -12.68
CA LEU A 40 -17.99 -2.95 -11.73
C LEU A 40 -19.40 -2.44 -12.03
N GLY A 41 -20.25 -2.40 -11.01
CA GLY A 41 -21.61 -1.91 -11.13
C GLY A 41 -21.66 -0.40 -11.40
N MET A 42 -21.94 -0.01 -12.65
CA MET A 42 -21.93 1.39 -13.09
C MET A 42 -22.92 2.31 -12.35
N ALA A 43 -23.96 1.75 -11.73
CA ALA A 43 -24.92 2.50 -10.92
C ALA A 43 -24.26 3.28 -9.75
N VAL A 44 -23.07 2.85 -9.28
CA VAL A 44 -22.34 3.58 -8.25
C VAL A 44 -21.99 5.01 -8.68
N PHE A 45 -21.74 5.24 -9.96
CA PHE A 45 -21.38 6.56 -10.50
C PHE A 45 -22.54 7.57 -10.45
N LEU A 46 -23.78 7.12 -10.23
CA LEU A 46 -24.91 8.02 -9.94
C LEU A 46 -24.72 8.80 -8.62
N LYS A 47 -23.88 8.29 -7.71
CA LYS A 47 -23.45 9.00 -6.51
C LYS A 47 -22.36 10.06 -6.79
N ASN A 48 -22.08 10.34 -8.06
CA ASN A 48 -21.02 11.22 -8.51
C ASN A 48 -19.63 10.86 -7.94
N VAL A 49 -19.36 9.55 -7.80
CA VAL A 49 -18.08 9.04 -7.30
C VAL A 49 -17.02 9.02 -8.40
N SER A 50 -15.75 8.92 -8.00
CA SER A 50 -14.64 8.58 -8.90
C SER A 50 -14.04 7.23 -8.51
N PHE A 51 -13.59 6.46 -9.50
CA PHE A 51 -12.88 5.20 -9.31
C PHE A 51 -11.50 5.31 -9.94
N GLN A 52 -10.45 5.03 -9.17
CA GLN A 52 -9.06 5.21 -9.58
C GLN A 52 -8.29 3.91 -9.35
N GLY A 53 -7.82 3.28 -10.44
CA GLY A 53 -6.82 2.22 -10.35
C GLY A 53 -5.43 2.82 -10.15
N ILE A 54 -4.75 2.43 -9.08
CA ILE A 54 -3.47 3.01 -8.67
C ILE A 54 -2.37 1.96 -8.80
N MET A 55 -1.45 2.22 -9.73
CA MET A 55 -0.31 1.38 -10.05
C MET A 55 0.99 2.13 -9.75
N LEU A 56 1.53 1.96 -8.55
CA LEU A 56 2.76 2.68 -8.15
C LEU A 56 3.97 2.28 -9.00
N ASP A 57 3.98 1.04 -9.50
CA ASP A 57 4.97 0.52 -10.45
C ASP A 57 5.03 1.31 -11.76
N ALA A 58 3.91 1.89 -12.21
CA ALA A 58 3.88 2.75 -13.39
C ALA A 58 4.68 4.06 -13.19
N LEU A 59 4.94 4.48 -11.95
CA LEU A 59 5.75 5.67 -11.66
C LEU A 59 7.27 5.39 -11.67
N PHE A 60 7.69 4.12 -11.68
CA PHE A 60 9.12 3.80 -11.58
C PHE A 60 9.86 3.87 -12.91
N GLY A 61 9.15 3.83 -14.04
CA GLY A 61 9.74 4.01 -15.37
C GLY A 61 10.21 5.43 -15.67
N ASP A 62 10.65 5.61 -16.92
CA ASP A 62 11.16 6.87 -17.47
C ASP A 62 10.13 7.60 -18.35
N ASP A 63 8.84 7.25 -18.23
CA ASP A 63 7.78 7.91 -18.97
C ASP A 63 7.68 9.39 -18.57
N PRO A 64 7.88 10.35 -19.51
CA PRO A 64 7.82 11.77 -19.20
C PRO A 64 6.50 12.21 -18.56
N ARG A 65 5.39 11.50 -18.83
CA ARG A 65 4.06 11.81 -18.30
C ARG A 65 3.95 11.60 -16.80
N VAL A 66 4.75 10.70 -16.22
CA VAL A 66 4.68 10.37 -14.78
C VAL A 66 5.75 11.08 -13.95
N VAL A 67 6.66 11.82 -14.57
CA VAL A 67 7.79 12.49 -13.88
C VAL A 67 7.31 13.47 -12.82
N ALA A 68 6.25 14.23 -13.11
CA ALA A 68 5.67 15.18 -12.17
C ALA A 68 5.09 14.47 -10.94
N ASP A 69 4.32 13.39 -11.15
CA ASP A 69 3.72 12.60 -10.08
C ASP A 69 4.79 11.88 -9.25
N LYS A 70 5.79 11.27 -9.89
CA LYS A 70 6.95 10.65 -9.23
C LYS A 70 7.66 11.64 -8.31
N ARG A 71 7.93 12.87 -8.81
CA ARG A 71 8.54 13.94 -8.01
C ARG A 71 7.63 14.35 -6.84
N ARG A 72 6.31 14.47 -7.07
CA ARG A 72 5.36 14.83 -6.03
C ARG A 72 5.27 13.79 -4.92
N VAL A 73 5.23 12.50 -5.27
CA VAL A 73 5.23 11.39 -4.31
C VAL A 73 6.51 11.39 -3.46
N ILE A 74 7.68 11.54 -4.09
CA ILE A 74 8.96 11.64 -3.36
C ILE A 74 8.94 12.82 -2.37
N GLN A 75 8.43 13.97 -2.80
CA GLN A 75 8.33 15.15 -1.95
C GLN A 75 7.39 14.92 -0.76
N LEU A 76 6.22 14.34 -0.99
CA LEU A 76 5.26 14.00 0.08
C LEU A 76 5.85 13.03 1.10
N VAL A 77 6.61 12.02 0.66
CA VAL A 77 7.30 11.10 1.56
C VAL A 77 8.35 11.83 2.41
N ARG A 78 9.14 12.73 1.81
CA ARG A 78 10.15 13.54 2.54
C ARG A 78 9.50 14.44 3.58
N GLU A 79 8.44 15.17 3.21
CA GLU A 79 7.65 16.01 4.11
C GLU A 79 7.02 15.19 5.24
N GLY A 80 6.48 14.01 4.91
CA GLY A 80 5.92 13.08 5.87
C GLY A 80 6.95 12.57 6.88
N ILE A 81 8.17 12.29 6.44
CA ILE A 81 9.29 11.92 7.35
C ILE A 81 9.64 13.10 8.25
N ALA A 82 9.83 14.30 7.69
CA ALA A 82 10.21 15.49 8.44
C ALA A 82 9.17 15.90 9.49
N SER A 83 7.88 15.76 9.17
CA SER A 83 6.77 16.04 10.09
C SER A 83 6.49 14.90 11.08
N GLY A 84 7.11 13.74 10.91
CA GLY A 84 6.86 12.55 11.71
C GLY A 84 5.53 11.86 11.43
N ALA A 85 4.83 12.19 10.34
CA ALA A 85 3.67 11.45 9.86
C ALA A 85 4.06 10.08 9.28
N VAL A 86 5.22 9.99 8.61
CA VAL A 86 5.81 8.74 8.12
C VAL A 86 6.77 8.23 9.18
N ARG A 87 6.49 7.04 9.73
CA ARG A 87 7.30 6.38 10.76
C ARG A 87 7.64 4.94 10.33
N PRO A 88 8.76 4.38 10.80
CA PRO A 88 9.06 2.97 10.59
C PRO A 88 7.92 2.08 11.12
N LEU A 89 7.57 1.05 10.36
CA LEU A 89 6.69 -0.01 10.82
C LEU A 89 7.49 -1.02 11.65
N ASP A 90 6.80 -1.74 12.54
CA ASP A 90 7.40 -2.92 13.17
C ASP A 90 7.79 -3.93 12.09
N ALA A 91 8.86 -4.68 12.35
CA ALA A 91 9.42 -5.61 11.37
C ALA A 91 9.83 -6.94 11.99
N VAL A 92 9.43 -8.04 11.34
CA VAL A 92 9.93 -9.38 11.61
C VAL A 92 11.15 -9.61 10.71
N ARG A 93 12.29 -9.87 11.34
CA ARG A 93 13.60 -9.92 10.67
C ARG A 93 14.06 -11.36 10.52
N PHE A 94 14.47 -11.72 9.32
CA PHE A 94 15.07 -12.99 8.98
C PHE A 94 16.50 -12.76 8.50
N ALA A 95 17.42 -13.65 8.88
CA ALA A 95 18.76 -13.67 8.32
C ALA A 95 18.70 -14.00 6.82
N ARG A 96 19.71 -13.54 6.06
CA ARG A 96 19.80 -13.73 4.61
C ARG A 96 19.60 -15.19 4.15
N ASP A 97 20.13 -16.14 4.91
CA ASP A 97 20.06 -17.59 4.63
C ASP A 97 18.68 -18.20 4.91
N ARG A 98 17.79 -17.47 5.60
CA ARG A 98 16.41 -17.90 5.93
C ARG A 98 15.36 -17.25 5.03
N ALA A 99 15.72 -16.96 3.78
CA ALA A 99 14.81 -16.35 2.80
C ALA A 99 13.53 -17.16 2.59
N GLU A 100 13.65 -18.48 2.45
CA GLU A 100 12.49 -19.36 2.25
C GLU A 100 11.51 -19.30 3.43
N GLU A 101 12.03 -19.33 4.66
CA GLU A 101 11.22 -19.20 5.88
C GLU A 101 10.50 -17.85 5.92
N ALA A 102 11.18 -16.77 5.54
CA ALA A 102 10.59 -15.43 5.46
C ALA A 102 9.41 -15.37 4.47
N PHE A 103 9.55 -15.98 3.29
CA PHE A 103 8.46 -16.06 2.31
C PHE A 103 7.28 -16.91 2.82
N ARG A 104 7.55 -18.09 3.42
CA ARG A 104 6.50 -18.93 4.01
C ARG A 104 5.76 -18.20 5.15
N PHE A 105 6.50 -17.48 6.00
CA PHE A 105 5.92 -16.67 7.06
C PHE A 105 5.04 -15.54 6.51
N MET A 106 5.51 -14.80 5.51
CA MET A 106 4.75 -13.75 4.84
C MET A 106 3.44 -14.30 4.24
N ALA A 107 3.53 -15.41 3.51
CA ALA A 107 2.38 -16.07 2.86
C ALA A 107 1.32 -16.56 3.85
N SER A 108 1.70 -16.87 5.09
CA SER A 108 0.75 -17.30 6.13
C SER A 108 -0.20 -16.19 6.59
N GLY A 109 0.07 -14.92 6.26
CA GLY A 109 -0.74 -13.76 6.68
C GLY A 109 -0.65 -13.42 8.18
N LYS A 110 0.18 -14.12 8.95
CA LYS A 110 0.34 -13.91 10.41
C LYS A 110 1.22 -12.71 10.78
N HIS A 111 1.82 -12.04 9.80
CA HIS A 111 2.73 -10.94 10.04
C HIS A 111 1.97 -9.62 10.24
N MET A 112 2.43 -8.83 11.20
CA MET A 112 2.05 -7.42 11.34
C MET A 112 3.27 -6.56 10.97
N GLY A 113 3.07 -5.52 10.17
CA GLY A 113 4.16 -4.67 9.68
C GLY A 113 4.93 -5.30 8.51
N LYS A 114 6.27 -5.23 8.53
CA LYS A 114 7.11 -5.68 7.41
C LYS A 114 7.86 -6.98 7.73
N VAL A 115 8.00 -7.86 6.74
CA VAL A 115 8.96 -8.97 6.78
C VAL A 115 10.24 -8.50 6.09
N VAL A 116 11.38 -8.56 6.77
CA VAL A 116 12.66 -7.98 6.31
C VAL A 116 13.75 -9.04 6.31
N LEU A 117 14.51 -9.12 5.21
CA LEU A 117 15.74 -9.91 5.11
C LEU A 117 16.95 -9.05 5.44
N GLU A 118 17.76 -9.48 6.40
CA GLU A 118 18.98 -8.78 6.79
C GLU A 118 20.17 -9.25 5.95
N VAL A 119 20.55 -8.41 5.00
CA VAL A 119 21.67 -8.64 4.07
C VAL A 119 22.84 -7.73 4.50
N GLY A 120 23.56 -8.13 5.54
CA GLY A 120 24.71 -7.39 6.10
C GLY A 120 24.88 -7.58 7.60
N VAL A 121 25.99 -7.07 8.18
CA VAL A 121 26.20 -7.08 9.64
C VAL A 121 25.19 -6.11 10.28
N PRO A 122 24.45 -6.50 11.34
CA PRO A 122 23.44 -5.65 11.95
C PRO A 122 24.05 -4.32 12.41
N ARG A 123 23.53 -3.20 11.91
CA ARG A 123 23.77 -1.90 12.55
C ARG A 123 22.95 -1.87 13.83
N ARG A 124 23.62 -1.74 14.99
CA ARG A 124 22.95 -1.51 16.28
C ARG A 124 21.94 -0.36 16.11
N SER A 125 20.67 -0.64 16.37
CA SER A 125 19.66 0.40 16.49
C SER A 125 20.00 1.29 17.69
N PRO A 126 19.86 2.63 17.60
CA PRO A 126 19.85 3.45 18.80
C PRO A 126 18.70 2.99 19.68
N ASP A 127 18.99 2.70 20.95
CA ASP A 127 18.01 2.24 21.94
C ASP A 127 16.74 3.10 21.88
N ARG A 128 15.59 2.43 21.76
CA ARG A 128 14.30 3.05 22.02
C ARG A 128 14.30 3.38 23.52
N PRO A 129 14.14 4.63 23.96
CA PRO A 129 14.00 4.89 25.38
C PRO A 129 12.73 4.17 25.88
N ASP A 130 12.90 3.40 26.95
CA ASP A 130 11.80 2.74 27.66
C ASP A 130 10.72 3.78 27.95
N ARG A 131 9.50 3.48 27.49
CA ARG A 131 8.32 4.21 27.95
C ARG A 131 7.95 3.63 29.32
N GLY A 132 8.41 4.29 30.38
CA GLY A 132 7.81 4.21 31.70
C GLY A 132 6.42 4.85 31.74
#